data_AF-A0AA37NE69-F1
#
_entry.id   AF-A0AA37NE69-F1
#
_cell.length_a   1.000
_cell.length_b   1.000
_cell.length_c   1.000
_cell.angle_alpha   90.00
_cell.angle_beta   90.00
_cell.angle_gamma   90.00
#
_symmetry.space_group_name_H-M   'P 1'
#
loop_
_entity.id
_entity.type
_entity.pdbx_description
1 polymer ?
#
loop_
_entity_poly.entity_id
_entity_poly.type
_entity_poly.pdbx_seq_one_letter_code
_entity_poly.pdbx_strand_id
1 'polypeptide(L)'
;MERVAERPASRPAGPRKVPTLSETIESNAWDGIVGKMRFQVSSGRIYLTLGLFILGFIVGRIRLFERMDEFRGRLNRWALLALAGLGLLYVARSYLPPVAWGEVSFYSWMSSTTTNLINLLTAYLWVIVVMEGYRLQKVQRAMAPLVSYGRMGLTNYIAQSVIGVFIFSGFGLDWSHLGVFLSVLVCLAYTGVQIVFSHYWLKKFRYGPMEWLWRTGTYMKWQPLAR
;
A
#
# COMPACT_ATOMS: atom_id res chain seq x y z
N MET A 1 3.74 23.35 40.70
CA MET A 1 2.60 22.40 40.78
C MET A 1 1.90 22.45 39.44
N GLU A 2 2.33 21.57 38.53
CA GLU A 2 1.90 21.51 37.14
C GLU A 2 0.56 20.76 37.10
N ARG A 3 -0.51 21.43 36.66
CA ARG A 3 -1.80 20.77 36.47
C ARG A 3 -1.67 19.86 35.24
N VAL A 4 -1.51 18.57 35.49
CA VAL A 4 -1.70 17.52 34.49
C VAL A 4 -3.11 17.67 33.94
N ALA A 5 -3.22 18.15 32.70
CA ALA A 5 -4.48 18.15 31.97
C ALA A 5 -4.90 16.69 31.78
N GLU A 6 -5.97 16.29 32.48
CA GLU A 6 -6.61 14.99 32.32
C GLU A 6 -6.93 14.79 30.83
N ARG A 7 -6.36 13.73 30.24
CA ARG A 7 -6.75 13.27 28.91
C ARG A 7 -8.26 12.96 28.98
N PRO A 8 -9.10 13.46 28.05
CA PRO A 8 -10.50 13.13 28.05
C PRO A 8 -10.65 11.60 28.01
N ALA A 9 -11.48 11.14 28.94
CA ALA A 9 -11.71 9.75 29.27
C ALA A 9 -11.95 8.87 28.03
N SER A 10 -11.49 7.63 28.17
CA SER A 10 -11.80 6.45 27.36
C SER A 10 -13.10 6.54 26.55
N ARG A 11 -13.01 6.10 25.29
CA ARG A 11 -14.13 5.80 24.38
C ARG A 11 -15.36 5.29 25.16
N PRO A 12 -16.59 5.77 24.83
CA PRO A 12 -17.79 5.40 25.56
C PRO A 12 -17.94 3.87 25.62
N ALA A 13 -18.10 3.36 26.85
CA ALA A 13 -18.22 1.95 27.21
C ALA A 13 -19.62 1.36 26.92
N GLY A 14 -20.20 1.70 25.77
CA GLY A 14 -21.38 1.00 25.26
C GLY A 14 -20.95 -0.25 24.49
N PRO A 15 -21.76 -1.33 24.44
CA PRO A 15 -21.47 -2.44 23.54
C PRO A 15 -21.38 -1.87 22.12
N ARG A 16 -20.21 -1.99 21.49
CA ARG A 16 -20.07 -1.67 20.07
C ARG A 16 -21.06 -2.56 19.34
N LYS A 17 -22.13 -1.96 18.80
CA LYS A 17 -23.03 -2.68 17.92
C LYS A 17 -22.18 -3.11 16.73
N VAL A 18 -21.87 -4.40 16.67
CA VAL A 18 -21.11 -4.98 15.57
C VAL A 18 -21.98 -4.84 14.33
N PRO A 19 -21.55 -4.09 13.30
CA PRO A 19 -22.35 -3.92 12.11
C PRO A 19 -22.50 -5.26 11.41
N THR A 20 -23.72 -5.54 10.97
CA THR A 20 -24.03 -6.70 10.13
C THR A 20 -23.32 -6.58 8.77
N LEU A 21 -23.27 -7.69 8.01
CA LEU A 21 -22.71 -7.67 6.66
C LEU A 21 -23.43 -6.64 5.76
N SER A 22 -24.76 -6.57 5.83
CA SER A 22 -25.56 -5.63 5.04
C SER A 22 -25.27 -4.17 5.41
N GLU A 23 -25.25 -3.84 6.71
CA GLU A 23 -24.91 -2.48 7.18
C GLU A 23 -23.48 -2.09 6.76
N THR A 24 -22.54 -3.05 6.80
CA THR A 24 -21.16 -2.83 6.36
C THR A 24 -21.09 -2.55 4.86
N ILE A 25 -21.83 -3.30 4.05
CA ILE A 25 -21.87 -3.11 2.59
C ILE A 25 -22.48 -1.74 2.26
N GLU A 26 -23.61 -1.41 2.87
CA GLU A 26 -24.33 -0.15 2.62
C GLU A 26 -23.43 1.06 2.96
N SER A 27 -22.82 1.05 4.14
CA SER A 27 -21.90 2.12 4.55
C SER A 27 -20.67 2.21 3.63
N ASN A 28 -20.12 1.09 3.18
CA ASN A 28 -18.97 1.12 2.26
C ASN A 28 -19.35 1.54 0.84
N ALA A 29 -20.57 1.25 0.39
CA ALA A 29 -21.04 1.58 -0.95
C ALA A 29 -21.21 3.08 -1.17
N TRP A 30 -21.56 3.82 -0.12
CA TRP A 30 -21.77 5.28 -0.21
C TRP A 30 -20.79 6.07 0.66
N ASP A 31 -20.95 6.02 1.98
CA ASP A 31 -20.18 6.85 2.92
C ASP A 31 -18.67 6.60 2.81
N GLY A 32 -18.30 5.33 2.65
CA GLY A 32 -16.92 4.92 2.47
C GLY A 32 -16.30 5.49 1.20
N ILE A 33 -17.03 5.46 0.07
CA ILE A 33 -16.54 6.01 -1.20
C ILE A 33 -16.47 7.54 -1.14
N VAL A 34 -17.52 8.19 -0.67
CA VAL A 34 -17.58 9.65 -0.56
C VAL A 34 -16.48 10.17 0.37
N GLY A 35 -16.28 9.52 1.52
CA GLY A 35 -15.21 9.84 2.45
C GLY A 35 -13.83 9.70 1.83
N LYS A 36 -13.58 8.59 1.12
CA LYS A 36 -12.31 8.35 0.40
C LYS A 36 -12.07 9.41 -0.68
N MET A 37 -13.07 9.74 -1.48
CA MET A 37 -12.93 10.73 -2.56
C MET A 37 -12.70 12.14 -1.99
N ARG A 38 -13.46 12.54 -0.96
CA ARG A 38 -13.24 13.80 -0.26
C ARG A 38 -11.82 13.90 0.27
N PHE A 39 -11.33 12.85 0.94
CA PHE A 39 -9.95 12.80 1.43
C PHE A 39 -8.93 12.93 0.31
N GLN A 40 -9.10 12.20 -0.80
CA GLN A 40 -8.17 12.24 -1.93
C GLN A 40 -8.06 13.63 -2.55
N VAL A 41 -9.17 14.37 -2.65
CA VAL A 41 -9.22 15.74 -3.16
C VAL A 41 -8.68 16.72 -2.12
N SER A 42 -9.19 16.68 -0.89
CA SER A 42 -8.84 17.64 0.16
C SER A 42 -7.37 17.57 0.57
N SER A 43 -6.76 16.38 0.51
CA SER A 43 -5.35 16.20 0.80
C SER A 43 -4.45 16.38 -0.44
N GLY A 44 -5.01 16.67 -1.61
CA GLY A 44 -4.29 16.76 -2.89
C GLY A 44 -3.68 15.45 -3.38
N ARG A 45 -3.97 14.31 -2.73
CA ARG A 45 -3.37 13.01 -3.04
C ARG A 45 -3.76 12.52 -4.42
N ILE A 46 -4.97 12.86 -4.89
CA ILE A 46 -5.43 12.51 -6.24
C ILE A 46 -4.45 13.01 -7.31
N TYR A 47 -3.93 14.23 -7.17
CA TYR A 47 -2.96 14.81 -8.10
C TYR A 47 -1.58 14.16 -7.97
N LEU A 48 -1.17 13.85 -6.74
CA LEU A 48 0.09 13.14 -6.49
C LEU A 48 0.07 11.73 -7.09
N THR A 49 -1.05 11.01 -6.99
CA THR A 49 -1.24 9.70 -7.63
C THR A 49 -1.12 9.80 -9.15
N LEU A 50 -1.73 10.81 -9.77
CA LEU A 50 -1.57 11.06 -11.21
C LEU A 50 -0.12 11.36 -11.59
N GLY A 51 0.58 12.18 -10.81
CA GLY A 51 2.00 12.48 -11.02
C GLY A 51 2.88 11.23 -10.94
N LEU A 52 2.68 10.38 -9.92
CA LEU A 52 3.39 9.11 -9.78
C LEU A 52 3.06 8.13 -10.91
N PHE A 53 1.83 8.11 -11.40
CA PHE A 53 1.44 7.30 -12.55
C PHE A 53 2.19 7.73 -13.82
N ILE A 54 2.27 9.03 -14.09
CA ILE A 54 3.02 9.58 -15.22
C ILE A 54 4.52 9.26 -15.08
N LEU A 55 5.09 9.39 -13.89
CA LEU A 55 6.48 8.99 -13.63
C LEU A 55 6.71 7.49 -13.90
N GLY A 56 5.80 6.63 -13.44
CA GLY A 56 5.84 5.19 -13.73
C GLY A 56 5.75 4.90 -15.23
N PHE A 57 4.88 5.62 -15.95
CA PHE A 57 4.76 5.51 -17.40
C PHE A 57 6.05 5.91 -18.11
N ILE A 58 6.68 7.02 -17.71
CA ILE A 58 7.98 7.48 -18.24
C ILE A 58 9.06 6.43 -17.98
N VAL A 59 9.16 5.91 -16.75
CA VAL A 59 10.10 4.84 -16.35
C VAL A 59 9.92 3.59 -17.22
N GLY A 60 8.68 3.21 -17.52
CA GLY A 60 8.37 2.10 -18.44
C GLY A 60 8.78 2.40 -19.88
N ARG A 61 8.53 3.62 -20.37
CA ARG A 61 8.88 4.05 -21.75
C ARG A 61 10.38 4.10 -22.00
N ILE A 62 11.17 4.54 -21.02
CA ILE A 62 12.64 4.52 -21.09
C ILE A 62 13.23 3.12 -20.85
N ARG A 63 12.38 2.16 -20.49
CA ARG A 63 12.74 0.78 -20.15
C ARG A 63 13.82 0.70 -19.08
N LEU A 64 13.65 1.49 -18.01
CA LEU A 64 14.66 1.66 -16.96
C LEU A 64 15.17 0.32 -16.40
N PHE A 65 14.28 -0.65 -16.19
CA PHE A 65 14.62 -1.95 -15.62
C PHE A 65 15.34 -2.88 -16.61
N GLU A 66 15.14 -2.71 -17.93
CA GLU A 66 15.89 -3.45 -18.94
C GLU A 66 17.30 -2.85 -19.14
N ARG A 67 17.41 -1.53 -19.03
CA ARG A 67 18.68 -0.77 -19.20
C ARG A 67 19.29 -0.36 -17.86
N MET A 68 19.07 -1.16 -16.82
CA MET A 68 19.37 -0.77 -15.44
C MET A 68 20.84 -0.45 -15.23
N ASP A 69 21.75 -1.22 -15.82
CA ASP A 69 23.19 -1.03 -15.67
C ASP A 69 23.67 0.33 -16.24
N GLU A 70 22.99 0.87 -17.26
CA GLU A 70 23.31 2.19 -17.84
C GLU A 70 22.93 3.35 -16.90
N PHE A 71 21.77 3.26 -16.23
CA PHE A 71 21.27 4.33 -15.37
C PHE A 71 21.79 4.25 -13.94
N ARG A 72 22.33 3.10 -13.53
CA ARG A 72 22.72 2.79 -12.14
C ARG A 72 23.55 3.88 -11.48
N GLY A 73 24.67 4.28 -12.10
CA GLY A 73 25.57 5.27 -11.52
C GLY A 73 24.91 6.65 -11.33
N ARG A 74 23.89 6.97 -12.15
CA ARG A 74 23.09 8.18 -11.99
C ARG A 74 22.08 8.02 -10.85
N LEU A 75 21.34 6.92 -10.83
CA LEU A 75 20.34 6.62 -9.80
C LEU A 75 20.96 6.58 -8.40
N ASN A 76 22.12 5.93 -8.23
CA ASN A 76 22.77 5.85 -6.92
C ASN A 76 23.33 7.21 -6.47
N ARG A 77 23.79 8.07 -7.39
CA ARG A 77 24.16 9.46 -7.05
C ARG A 77 22.96 10.27 -6.59
N TRP A 78 21.83 10.17 -7.29
CA TRP A 78 20.58 10.80 -6.85
C TRP A 78 20.08 10.22 -5.53
N ALA A 79 20.34 8.94 -5.23
CA ALA A 79 20.01 8.34 -3.94
C ALA A 79 20.81 8.98 -2.79
N LEU A 80 22.11 9.24 -3.00
CA LEU A 80 22.93 9.96 -2.01
C LEU A 80 22.42 11.40 -1.79
N LEU A 81 22.07 12.10 -2.87
CA LEU A 81 21.46 13.43 -2.79
C LEU A 81 20.09 13.38 -2.09
N ALA A 82 19.28 12.36 -2.36
CA ALA A 82 17.99 12.14 -1.70
C ALA A 82 18.17 11.85 -0.20
N LEU A 83 19.22 11.10 0.19
CA LEU A 83 19.53 10.84 1.59
C LEU A 83 19.97 12.12 2.33
N ALA A 84 20.82 12.94 1.71
CA ALA A 84 21.21 14.24 2.25
C ALA A 84 20.01 15.18 2.35
N GLY A 85 19.18 15.25 1.31
CA GLY A 85 17.94 16.02 1.29
C GLY A 85 16.95 15.55 2.34
N LEU A 86 16.84 14.24 2.58
CA LEU A 86 16.00 13.67 3.62
C LEU A 86 16.43 14.16 5.00
N GLY A 87 17.74 14.13 5.30
CA GLY A 87 18.30 14.66 6.54
C GLY A 87 17.96 16.15 6.72
N LEU A 88 18.17 16.96 5.68
CA LEU A 88 17.82 18.38 5.70
C LEU A 88 16.33 18.61 5.94
N LEU A 89 15.45 17.82 5.33
CA LEU A 89 14.00 17.98 5.51
C LEU A 89 13.53 17.57 6.90
N TYR A 90 14.15 16.57 7.53
CA TYR A 90 13.85 16.23 8.93
C TYR A 90 14.28 17.35 9.89
N VAL A 91 15.44 17.97 9.63
CA VAL A 91 15.88 19.16 10.38
C VAL A 91 14.94 20.35 10.12
N ALA A 92 14.56 20.62 8.87
CA ALA A 92 13.61 21.69 8.55
C ALA A 92 12.26 21.46 9.23
N ARG A 93 11.79 20.20 9.28
CA ARG A 93 10.53 19.83 9.93
C ARG A 93 10.54 20.12 11.44
N SER A 94 11.69 20.02 12.13
CA SER A 94 11.74 20.33 13.57
C SER A 94 11.55 21.82 13.89
N TYR A 95 11.70 22.71 12.90
CA TYR A 95 11.45 24.14 13.04
C TYR A 95 10.02 24.56 12.64
N LEU A 96 9.23 23.65 12.07
CA LEU A 96 7.84 23.96 11.71
C LEU A 96 6.94 23.79 12.94
N PRO A 97 6.04 24.76 13.21
CA PRO A 97 5.12 24.64 14.34
C PRO A 97 4.17 23.45 14.12
N PRO A 98 3.69 22.80 15.20
CA PRO A 98 2.62 21.82 15.09
C PRO A 98 1.37 22.48 14.51
N VAL A 99 0.75 21.83 13.54
CA VAL A 99 -0.46 22.31 12.85
C VAL A 99 -1.61 21.36 13.17
N ALA A 100 -2.78 21.92 13.50
CA ALA A 100 -3.97 21.11 13.74
C ALA A 100 -4.52 20.48 12.45
N TRP A 101 -5.10 19.29 12.57
CA TRP A 101 -5.77 18.64 11.45
C TRP A 101 -6.94 19.51 10.96
N GLY A 102 -6.93 19.86 9.66
CA GLY A 102 -7.97 20.67 9.03
C GLY A 102 -7.68 22.18 9.00
N GLU A 103 -6.57 22.63 9.60
CA GLU A 103 -6.16 24.03 9.54
C GLU A 103 -5.65 24.39 8.12
N VAL A 104 -6.16 25.46 7.54
CA VAL A 104 -5.71 25.99 6.25
C VAL A 104 -4.87 27.25 6.52
N SER A 105 -3.56 27.06 6.62
CA SER A 105 -2.60 28.13 6.88
C SER A 105 -1.32 27.91 6.08
N PHE A 106 -0.48 28.94 5.97
CA PHE A 106 0.83 28.80 5.31
C PHE A 106 1.69 27.70 5.96
N TYR A 107 1.65 27.59 7.30
CA TYR A 107 2.35 26.55 8.03
C TYR A 107 1.79 25.15 7.75
N SER A 108 0.48 25.00 7.59
CA SER A 108 -0.13 23.71 7.23
C SER A 108 0.28 23.23 5.84
N TRP A 109 0.35 24.15 4.88
CA TRP A 109 0.87 23.88 3.54
C TRP A 109 2.35 23.51 3.55
N MET A 110 3.17 24.25 4.29
CA MET A 110 4.61 23.98 4.41
C MET A 110 4.84 22.60 5.04
N SER A 111 4.19 22.31 6.16
CA SER A 111 4.29 21.01 6.86
C SER A 111 3.84 19.82 6.00
N SER A 112 2.72 19.97 5.27
CA SER A 112 2.23 18.96 4.32
C SER A 112 3.23 18.75 3.17
N THR A 113 3.77 19.83 2.60
CA THR A 113 4.75 19.78 1.51
C THR A 113 6.03 19.09 1.96
N THR A 114 6.59 19.48 3.11
CA THR A 114 7.77 18.83 3.70
C THR A 114 7.53 17.34 3.93
N THR A 115 6.36 16.98 4.48
CA THR A 115 5.99 15.57 4.71
C THR A 115 5.89 14.78 3.40
N ASN A 116 5.27 15.35 2.37
CA ASN A 116 5.15 14.71 1.06
C ASN A 116 6.51 14.54 0.38
N LEU A 117 7.41 15.51 0.52
CA LEU A 117 8.76 15.41 -0.03
C LEU A 117 9.59 14.37 0.71
N ILE A 118 9.50 14.31 2.05
CA ILE A 118 10.08 13.22 2.86
C ILE A 118 9.58 11.86 2.37
N ASN A 119 8.27 11.70 2.17
CA ASN A 119 7.68 10.47 1.67
C ASN A 119 8.19 10.10 0.28
N LEU A 120 8.32 11.08 -0.62
CA LEU A 120 8.82 10.87 -1.98
C LEU A 120 10.29 10.44 -2.00
N LEU A 121 11.16 11.14 -1.26
CA LEU A 121 12.58 10.78 -1.16
C LEU A 121 12.75 9.41 -0.51
N THR A 122 11.96 9.12 0.54
CA THR A 122 11.98 7.80 1.20
C THR A 122 11.53 6.70 0.23
N ALA A 123 10.46 6.93 -0.53
CA ALA A 123 10.00 5.98 -1.54
C ALA A 123 11.05 5.74 -2.62
N TYR A 124 11.73 6.80 -3.08
CA TYR A 124 12.84 6.68 -4.03
C TYR A 124 13.99 5.85 -3.46
N LEU A 125 14.41 6.10 -2.22
CA LEU A 125 15.44 5.30 -1.54
C LEU A 125 15.05 3.83 -1.43
N TRP A 126 13.79 3.53 -1.08
CA TRP A 126 13.29 2.14 -1.07
C TRP A 126 13.38 1.47 -2.44
N VAL A 127 13.03 2.18 -3.51
CA VAL A 127 13.17 1.66 -4.88
C VAL A 127 14.64 1.31 -5.17
N ILE A 128 15.58 2.20 -4.84
CA ILE A 128 17.01 1.95 -5.06
C ILE A 128 17.52 0.78 -4.22
N VAL A 129 17.12 0.68 -2.94
CA VAL A 129 17.47 -0.44 -2.07
C VAL A 129 16.96 -1.77 -2.64
N VAL A 130 15.70 -1.81 -3.09
CA VAL A 130 15.12 -3.01 -3.69
C VAL A 130 15.83 -3.36 -5.01
N MET A 131 16.10 -2.37 -5.86
CA MET A 131 16.80 -2.57 -7.13
C MET A 131 18.21 -3.12 -6.94
N GLU A 132 19.02 -2.53 -6.07
CA GLU A 132 20.38 -3.02 -5.79
C GLU A 132 20.33 -4.37 -5.05
N GLY A 133 19.39 -4.56 -4.12
CA GLY A 133 19.21 -5.82 -3.39
C GLY A 133 18.85 -6.98 -4.33
N TYR A 134 18.00 -6.75 -5.33
CA TYR A 134 17.60 -7.77 -6.30
C TYR A 134 18.74 -8.26 -7.22
N ARG A 135 19.91 -7.58 -7.21
CA ARG A 135 21.10 -8.05 -7.95
C ARG A 135 21.80 -9.20 -7.22
N LEU A 136 21.58 -9.37 -5.92
CA LEU A 136 22.13 -10.47 -5.16
C LEU A 136 21.42 -11.77 -5.53
N GLN A 137 22.16 -12.77 -6.04
CA GLN A 137 21.60 -14.06 -6.44
C GLN A 137 20.80 -14.74 -5.32
N LYS A 138 21.22 -14.55 -4.06
CA LYS A 138 20.47 -15.04 -2.89
C LYS A 138 19.08 -14.41 -2.78
N VAL A 139 18.97 -13.11 -3.02
CA VAL A 139 17.68 -12.38 -3.00
C VAL A 139 16.81 -12.84 -4.16
N GLN A 140 17.36 -12.98 -5.37
CA GLN A 140 16.59 -13.49 -6.52
C GLN A 140 15.99 -14.88 -6.24
N ARG A 141 16.77 -15.78 -5.65
CA ARG A 141 16.27 -17.12 -5.25
C ARG A 141 15.20 -17.02 -4.17
N ALA A 142 15.39 -16.19 -3.16
CA ALA A 142 14.41 -15.99 -2.09
C ALA A 142 13.09 -15.38 -2.62
N MET A 143 13.16 -14.54 -3.66
CA MET A 143 11.98 -13.92 -4.27
C MET A 143 11.32 -14.77 -5.37
N ALA A 144 11.95 -15.87 -5.81
CA ALA A 144 11.40 -16.72 -6.86
C ALA A 144 9.97 -17.24 -6.56
N PRO A 145 9.62 -17.65 -5.33
CA PRO A 145 8.24 -18.05 -5.00
C PRO A 145 7.23 -16.89 -5.14
N LEU A 146 7.66 -15.66 -4.84
CA LEU A 146 6.82 -14.46 -4.91
C LEU A 146 6.44 -14.10 -6.36
N VAL A 147 7.17 -14.59 -7.36
CA VAL A 147 6.82 -14.38 -8.78
C VAL A 147 5.44 -14.95 -9.10
N SER A 148 5.14 -16.15 -8.59
CA SER A 148 3.83 -16.79 -8.81
C SER A 148 2.71 -16.03 -8.09
N TYR A 149 2.98 -15.61 -6.85
CA TYR A 149 2.07 -14.79 -6.06
C TYR A 149 1.75 -13.45 -6.73
N GLY A 150 2.77 -12.75 -7.25
CA GLY A 150 2.62 -11.47 -7.95
C GLY A 150 1.85 -11.59 -9.27
N ARG A 151 2.01 -12.70 -10.00
CA ARG A 151 1.24 -13.00 -11.22
C ARG A 151 -0.26 -13.22 -10.96
N MET A 152 -0.63 -13.53 -9.71
CA MET A 152 -2.02 -13.66 -9.25
C MET A 152 -2.42 -12.51 -8.31
N GLY A 153 -1.83 -11.32 -8.49
CA GLY A 153 -2.02 -10.19 -7.58
C GLY A 153 -3.47 -9.76 -7.36
N LEU A 154 -4.31 -9.73 -8.39
CA LEU A 154 -5.73 -9.37 -8.27
C LEU A 154 -6.53 -10.47 -7.56
N THR A 155 -6.29 -11.73 -7.93
CA THR A 155 -6.90 -12.88 -7.24
C THR A 155 -6.53 -12.89 -5.75
N ASN A 156 -5.24 -12.73 -5.45
CA ASN A 156 -4.74 -12.78 -4.08
C ASN A 156 -5.25 -11.59 -3.25
N TYR A 157 -5.33 -10.40 -3.85
CA TYR A 157 -5.90 -9.22 -3.19
C TYR A 157 -7.39 -9.39 -2.84
N ILE A 158 -8.20 -9.90 -3.78
CA ILE A 158 -9.62 -10.16 -3.52
C ILE A 158 -9.78 -11.24 -2.44
N ALA A 159 -9.02 -12.33 -2.54
CA ALA A 159 -9.03 -13.40 -1.55
C ALA A 159 -8.61 -12.89 -0.16
N GLN A 160 -7.56 -12.07 -0.07
CA GLN A 160 -7.13 -11.41 1.18
C GLN A 160 -8.22 -10.52 1.76
N SER A 161 -8.90 -9.75 0.90
CA SER A 161 -9.95 -8.84 1.35
C SER A 161 -11.14 -9.61 1.90
N VAL A 162 -11.63 -10.64 1.19
CA VAL A 162 -12.75 -11.47 1.62
C VAL A 162 -12.41 -12.24 2.90
N ILE A 163 -11.24 -12.88 2.95
CA ILE A 163 -10.82 -13.68 4.11
C ILE A 163 -10.46 -12.77 5.29
N GLY A 164 -9.84 -11.63 5.05
CA GLY A 164 -9.56 -10.63 6.09
C GLY A 164 -10.84 -10.07 6.70
N VAL A 165 -11.84 -9.74 5.88
CA VAL A 165 -13.18 -9.37 6.37
C VAL A 165 -13.78 -10.53 7.16
N PHE A 166 -13.77 -11.75 6.63
CA PHE A 166 -14.32 -12.91 7.35
C PHE A 166 -13.63 -13.18 8.71
N ILE A 167 -12.31 -13.02 8.79
CA ILE A 167 -11.57 -13.25 10.03
C ILE A 167 -11.82 -12.10 11.03
N PHE A 168 -11.64 -10.86 10.60
CA PHE A 168 -11.56 -9.70 11.50
C PHE A 168 -12.85 -8.89 11.63
N SER A 169 -13.87 -9.13 10.81
CA SER A 169 -15.17 -8.50 11.00
C SER A 169 -15.95 -9.23 12.09
N GLY A 170 -16.78 -8.49 12.83
CA GLY A 170 -17.55 -9.09 13.91
C GLY A 170 -18.75 -9.94 13.45
N PHE A 171 -18.97 -10.10 12.13
CA PHE A 171 -19.95 -11.04 11.59
C PHE A 171 -19.34 -12.36 11.12
N GLY A 172 -18.02 -12.49 11.09
CA GLY A 172 -17.32 -13.73 10.74
C GLY A 172 -16.77 -14.45 11.97
N LEU A 173 -15.45 -14.62 12.06
CA LEU A 173 -14.78 -15.21 13.25
C LEU A 173 -14.63 -14.21 14.41
N ASP A 174 -14.89 -12.92 14.16
CA ASP A 174 -14.73 -11.81 15.10
C ASP A 174 -13.38 -11.78 15.83
N TRP A 175 -12.30 -11.98 15.09
CA TRP A 175 -10.94 -11.85 15.57
C TRP A 175 -10.49 -10.38 15.69
N SER A 176 -11.44 -9.45 15.72
CA SER A 176 -11.22 -8.00 15.80
C SER A 176 -10.50 -7.57 17.10
N HIS A 177 -10.59 -8.40 18.14
CA HIS A 177 -9.97 -8.19 19.45
C HIS A 177 -8.52 -8.67 19.52
N LEU A 178 -8.01 -9.37 18.50
CA LEU A 178 -6.59 -9.74 18.45
C LEU A 178 -5.71 -8.49 18.41
N GLY A 179 -4.69 -8.47 19.27
CA GLY A 179 -3.69 -7.42 19.26
C GLY A 179 -2.95 -7.38 17.91
N VAL A 180 -2.47 -6.19 17.54
CA VAL A 180 -1.82 -5.91 16.24
C VAL A 180 -0.76 -6.96 15.88
N PHE A 181 0.05 -7.39 16.85
CA PHE A 181 1.10 -8.39 16.63
C PHE A 181 0.55 -9.73 16.14
N LEU A 182 -0.48 -10.27 16.80
CA LEU A 182 -1.08 -11.54 16.43
C LEU A 182 -1.82 -11.44 15.09
N SER A 183 -2.50 -10.33 14.82
CA SER A 183 -3.16 -10.08 13.54
C SER A 183 -2.16 -10.07 12.37
N VAL A 184 -0.97 -9.48 12.58
CA VAL A 184 0.11 -9.53 11.58
C VAL A 184 0.60 -10.96 11.33
N LEU A 185 0.76 -11.77 12.38
CA LEU A 185 1.15 -13.18 12.24
C LEU A 185 0.12 -13.99 11.44
N VAL A 186 -1.17 -13.79 11.71
CA VAL A 186 -2.27 -14.42 10.94
C VAL A 186 -2.18 -14.02 9.47
N CYS A 187 -2.00 -12.74 9.17
CA CYS A 187 -1.85 -12.25 7.80
C CYS A 187 -0.61 -12.82 7.09
N LEU A 188 0.52 -12.94 7.78
CA LEU A 188 1.75 -13.52 7.24
C LEU A 188 1.58 -15.02 6.95
N ALA A 189 0.97 -15.76 7.87
CA ALA A 189 0.67 -17.18 7.68
C ALA A 189 -0.25 -17.39 6.46
N TYR A 190 -1.32 -16.60 6.37
CA TYR A 190 -2.24 -16.63 5.24
C TYR A 190 -1.56 -16.27 3.91
N THR A 191 -0.69 -15.24 3.91
CA THR A 191 0.10 -14.87 2.73
C THR A 191 1.03 -16.01 2.30
N GLY A 192 1.65 -16.73 3.25
CA GLY A 192 2.43 -17.92 2.97
C GLY A 192 1.62 -19.00 2.24
N VAL A 193 0.39 -19.26 2.70
CA VAL A 193 -0.54 -20.19 2.03
C VAL A 193 -0.86 -19.71 0.61
N GLN A 194 -1.13 -18.42 0.42
CA GLN A 194 -1.41 -17.87 -0.90
C GLN A 194 -0.23 -17.96 -1.86
N ILE A 195 1.01 -17.79 -1.38
CA ILE A 195 2.22 -17.95 -2.20
C ILE A 195 2.31 -19.38 -2.73
N VAL A 196 2.15 -20.36 -1.84
CA VAL A 196 2.19 -21.79 -2.18
C VAL A 196 1.04 -22.14 -3.14
N PHE A 197 -0.17 -21.71 -2.83
CA PHE A 197 -1.34 -21.90 -3.69
C PHE A 197 -1.13 -21.30 -5.09
N SER A 198 -0.65 -20.06 -5.17
CA SER A 198 -0.39 -19.38 -6.45
C SER A 198 0.64 -20.13 -7.29
N HIS A 199 1.67 -20.69 -6.64
CA HIS A 199 2.68 -21.50 -7.31
C HIS A 199 2.08 -22.77 -7.92
N TYR A 200 1.28 -23.53 -7.17
CA TYR A 200 0.64 -24.74 -7.70
C TYR A 200 -0.43 -24.42 -8.76
N TRP A 201 -1.22 -23.37 -8.56
CA TRP A 201 -2.25 -22.94 -9.49
C TRP A 201 -1.66 -22.63 -10.87
N LEU A 202 -0.59 -21.82 -10.91
CA LEU A 202 0.05 -21.42 -12.15
C LEU A 202 0.84 -22.53 -12.85
N LYS A 203 1.02 -23.71 -12.23
CA LYS A 203 1.52 -24.90 -12.95
C LYS A 203 0.47 -25.44 -13.92
N LYS A 204 -0.82 -25.38 -13.55
CA LYS A 204 -1.95 -25.90 -14.36
C LYS A 204 -2.61 -24.82 -15.23
N PHE A 205 -2.66 -23.58 -14.74
CA PHE A 205 -3.37 -22.48 -15.38
C PHE A 205 -2.44 -21.34 -15.81
N ARG A 206 -2.88 -20.55 -16.80
CA ARG A 206 -2.11 -19.41 -17.36
C ARG A 206 -2.20 -18.15 -16.49
N TYR A 207 -3.35 -17.97 -15.85
CA TYR A 207 -3.73 -16.78 -15.06
C TYR A 207 -4.41 -17.21 -13.76
N GLY A 208 -4.45 -16.31 -12.78
CA GLY A 208 -5.39 -16.46 -11.67
C GLY A 208 -6.84 -16.25 -12.15
N PRO A 209 -7.84 -16.75 -11.41
CA PRO A 209 -9.25 -16.63 -11.78
C PRO A 209 -9.69 -15.19 -12.05
N MET A 210 -9.30 -14.25 -11.18
CA MET A 210 -9.73 -12.86 -11.28
C MET A 210 -8.99 -12.13 -12.41
N GLU A 211 -7.71 -12.44 -12.62
CA GLU A 211 -6.95 -11.93 -13.77
C GLU A 211 -7.55 -12.42 -15.09
N TRP A 212 -8.01 -13.67 -15.14
CA TRP A 212 -8.66 -14.24 -16.31
C TRP A 212 -10.01 -13.57 -16.60
N LEU A 213 -10.85 -13.37 -15.57
CA LEU A 213 -12.10 -12.63 -15.70
C LEU A 213 -11.84 -11.20 -16.18
N TRP A 214 -10.87 -10.51 -15.58
CA TRP A 214 -10.50 -9.15 -15.95
C TRP A 214 -10.06 -9.06 -17.42
N ARG A 215 -9.21 -9.99 -17.89
CA ARG A 215 -8.77 -10.02 -19.30
C ARG A 215 -9.90 -10.36 -20.25
N THR A 216 -10.72 -11.33 -19.90
CA THR A 216 -11.88 -11.74 -20.71
C THR A 216 -12.87 -10.59 -20.88
N GLY A 217 -13.15 -9.84 -19.80
CA GLY A 217 -13.97 -8.63 -19.85
C GLY A 217 -13.30 -7.49 -20.62
N THR A 218 -12.01 -7.22 -20.39
CA THR A 218 -11.29 -6.13 -21.07
C THR A 218 -11.24 -6.32 -22.60
N TYR A 219 -10.94 -7.53 -23.05
CA TYR A 219 -10.85 -7.83 -24.49
C TYR A 219 -12.17 -8.30 -25.09
N MET A 220 -13.22 -8.44 -24.27
CA MET A 220 -14.52 -9.00 -24.65
C MET A 220 -14.40 -10.34 -25.41
N LYS A 221 -13.39 -11.15 -25.04
CA LYS A 221 -13.03 -12.41 -25.70
C LYS A 221 -12.61 -13.42 -24.66
N TRP A 222 -13.17 -14.62 -24.75
CA TRP A 222 -12.86 -15.73 -23.85
C TRP A 222 -11.39 -16.12 -23.98
N GLN A 223 -10.63 -15.95 -22.89
CA GLN A 223 -9.20 -16.27 -22.87
C GLN A 223 -8.99 -17.75 -22.50
N PRO A 224 -7.96 -18.43 -23.03
CA PRO A 224 -7.63 -19.78 -22.58
C PRO A 224 -7.09 -19.75 -21.15
N LEU A 225 -7.75 -20.48 -20.24
CA LEU A 225 -7.38 -20.53 -18.81
C LEU A 225 -6.39 -21.65 -18.50
N ALA A 226 -6.63 -22.86 -19.03
CA ALA A 226 -5.71 -23.99 -18.91
C ALA A 226 -4.47 -23.79 -19.79
N ARG A 227 -3.32 -24.33 -19.34
CA ARG A 227 -2.10 -24.32 -20.15
C ARG A 227 -2.21 -25.24 -21.34
#